data_AF-A0A062G0P9-F1
#
_entry.id   AF-A0A062G0P9-F1
#
_cell.length_a   1.000
_cell.length_b   1.000
_cell.length_c   1.000
_cell.angle_alpha   90.00
_cell.angle_beta   90.00
_cell.angle_gamma   90.00
#
_symmetry.space_group_name_H-M   'P 1'
#
loop_
_entity.id
_entity.type
_entity.pdbx_description
1 polymer ?
#
loop_
_entity_poly.entity_id
_entity_poly.type
_entity_poly.pdbx_seq_one_letter_code
_entity_poly.pdbx_strand_id
1 'polypeptide(L)'
;MAGRKTFALTQQEIIDLDKHIRALPFKRRMQDAFLAMISERESMKQLNEEDLKLIQRCRYERNTYNKRIVQLQLIQKTEPQKLKKLELNILELSKKTDIDVSGI
;
A
#
# COMPACT_ATOMS: atom_id res chain seq x y z
N MET A 1 -10.35 -24.71 -14.64
CA MET A 1 -9.28 -23.77 -14.26
C MET A 1 -9.71 -22.38 -14.66
N ALA A 2 -10.42 -21.64 -13.79
CA ALA A 2 -10.82 -20.27 -14.11
C ALA A 2 -9.56 -19.45 -14.38
N GLY A 3 -9.39 -19.01 -15.63
CA GLY A 3 -8.22 -18.29 -16.08
C GLY A 3 -7.96 -17.12 -15.15
N ARG A 4 -6.76 -17.06 -14.56
CA ARG A 4 -6.32 -15.86 -13.85
C ARG A 4 -6.46 -14.72 -14.85
N LYS A 5 -7.41 -13.80 -14.62
CA LYS A 5 -7.43 -12.53 -15.33
C LYS A 5 -6.02 -11.97 -15.25
N THR A 6 -5.35 -11.84 -16.39
CA THR A 6 -4.12 -11.06 -16.51
C THR A 6 -4.52 -9.65 -16.09
N PHE A 7 -4.22 -9.31 -14.83
CA PHE A 7 -4.68 -8.07 -14.24
C PHE A 7 -3.81 -6.96 -14.82
N ALA A 8 -4.26 -6.42 -15.95
CA ALA A 8 -3.59 -5.35 -16.68
C ALA A 8 -3.38 -4.16 -15.75
N LEU A 9 -2.15 -3.69 -15.65
CA LEU A 9 -1.81 -2.53 -14.85
C LEU A 9 -2.48 -1.29 -15.47
N THR A 10 -3.50 -0.76 -14.82
CA THR A 10 -4.20 0.44 -15.32
C THR A 10 -3.60 1.72 -14.72
N GLN A 11 -3.78 2.85 -15.40
CA GLN A 11 -3.41 4.17 -14.86
C GLN A 11 -4.05 4.41 -13.49
N GLN A 12 -5.33 4.04 -13.34
CA GLN A 12 -6.05 4.20 -12.08
C GLN A 12 -5.41 3.39 -10.95
N GLU A 13 -4.96 2.16 -11.23
CA GLU A 13 -4.28 1.34 -10.22
C GLU A 13 -2.98 1.97 -9.73
N ILE A 14 -2.25 2.68 -10.60
CA ILE A 14 -1.04 3.41 -10.20
C ILE A 14 -1.39 4.62 -9.36
N ILE A 15 -2.42 5.39 -9.74
CA ILE A 15 -2.91 6.53 -8.94
C ILE A 15 -3.33 6.05 -7.53
N ASP A 16 -4.08 4.96 -7.46
CA ASP A 16 -4.50 4.37 -6.18
C ASP A 16 -3.30 3.85 -5.36
N LEU A 17 -2.26 3.36 -6.03
CA LEU A 17 -1.04 2.90 -5.39
C LEU A 17 -0.20 4.07 -4.85
N ASP A 18 -0.08 5.16 -5.62
CA ASP A 18 0.58 6.39 -5.18
C ASP A 18 -0.13 7.00 -3.97
N LYS A 19 -1.45 7.15 -4.04
CA LYS A 19 -2.25 7.63 -2.91
C LYS A 19 -2.05 6.76 -1.66
N HIS A 20 -2.09 5.44 -1.82
CA HIS A 20 -1.86 4.51 -0.72
C HIS A 20 -0.47 4.67 -0.11
N ILE A 21 0.58 4.71 -0.93
CA ILE A 21 1.96 4.80 -0.46
C ILE A 21 2.22 6.14 0.24
N ARG A 22 1.70 7.26 -0.29
CA ARG A 22 1.84 8.57 0.35
C ARG A 22 1.22 8.59 1.73
N ALA A 23 0.06 7.95 1.89
CA ALA A 23 -0.65 7.83 3.16
C ALA A 23 -0.01 6.84 4.16
N LEU A 24 1.02 6.08 3.77
CA LEU A 24 1.69 5.20 4.72
C LEU A 24 2.47 6.01 5.76
N PRO A 25 2.29 5.71 7.06
CA PRO A 25 3.04 6.37 8.13
C PRO A 25 4.54 6.08 8.06
N PHE A 26 4.90 4.88 7.58
CA PHE A 26 6.29 4.48 7.35
C PHE A 26 6.41 3.86 5.98
N LYS A 27 7.34 4.38 5.18
CA LYS A 27 7.62 3.90 3.83
C LYS A 27 8.86 3.00 3.87
N ARG A 28 8.79 1.90 3.14
CA ARG A 28 9.94 1.03 2.87
C ARG A 28 10.73 1.62 1.70
N ARG A 29 12.02 1.28 1.59
CA ARG A 29 12.89 1.70 0.48
C ARG A 29 12.27 1.52 -0.91
N MET A 30 11.56 0.42 -1.12
CA MET A 30 10.86 0.15 -2.39
C MET A 30 9.70 1.10 -2.68
N GLN A 31 8.99 1.57 -1.65
CA GLN A 31 7.89 2.52 -1.77
C GLN A 31 8.43 3.92 -2.04
N ASP A 32 9.55 4.30 -1.40
CA ASP A 32 10.26 5.54 -1.72
C ASP A 32 10.79 5.54 -3.16
N ALA A 33 11.38 4.43 -3.60
CA ALA A 33 11.81 4.26 -4.99
C ALA A 33 10.64 4.37 -5.97
N PHE A 34 9.46 3.85 -5.62
CA PHE A 34 8.25 4.01 -6.43
C PHE A 34 7.82 5.49 -6.52
N LEU A 35 7.83 6.22 -5.40
CA LEU A 35 7.46 7.65 -5.39
C LEU A 35 8.42 8.49 -6.21
N ALA A 36 9.72 8.22 -6.13
CA ALA A 36 10.74 8.87 -6.95
C ALA A 36 10.50 8.60 -8.44
N MET A 37 10.32 7.33 -8.80
CA MET A 37 10.03 6.93 -10.19
C MET A 37 8.77 7.59 -10.73
N ILE A 38 7.67 7.65 -9.97
CA ILE A 38 6.43 8.31 -10.41
C ILE A 38 6.60 9.83 -10.52
N SER A 39 7.46 10.47 -9.73
CA SER A 39 7.72 11.91 -9.86
C SER A 39 8.52 12.27 -11.12
N GLU A 40 9.32 11.34 -11.64
CA GLU A 40 10.15 11.52 -12.85
C GLU A 40 9.43 11.10 -14.13
N ARG A 41 8.31 10.37 -14.02
CA ARG A 41 7.59 9.79 -15.16
C ARG A 41 6.25 10.48 -15.33
N GLU A 42 6.11 11.25 -16.41
CA GLU A 42 4.86 11.96 -16.71
C GLU A 42 3.75 11.02 -17.20
N SER A 43 4.12 9.82 -17.72
CA SER A 43 3.15 8.90 -18.32
C SER A 43 3.53 7.43 -18.15
N MET A 44 2.50 6.59 -18.06
CA MET A 44 2.56 5.12 -18.18
C MET A 44 3.32 4.62 -19.41
N LYS A 45 3.38 5.41 -20.49
CA LYS A 45 4.10 5.04 -21.72
C LYS A 45 5.64 5.07 -21.55
N GLN A 46 6.14 5.70 -20.49
CA GLN A 46 7.58 5.83 -20.22
C GLN A 46 8.11 4.74 -19.27
N LEU A 47 7.26 3.82 -18.81
CA LEU A 47 7.67 2.77 -17.87
C LEU A 47 8.48 1.69 -18.58
N ASN A 48 9.67 1.41 -18.04
CA ASN A 48 10.49 0.29 -18.45
C ASN A 48 10.17 -0.99 -17.64
N GLU A 49 10.85 -2.10 -17.94
CA GLU A 49 10.61 -3.38 -17.28
C GLU A 49 10.89 -3.33 -15.76
N GLU A 50 11.90 -2.58 -15.33
CA GLU A 50 12.24 -2.42 -13.91
C GLU A 50 11.19 -1.58 -13.17
N ASP A 51 10.66 -0.54 -13.82
CA ASP A 51 9.54 0.24 -13.30
C ASP A 51 8.32 -0.67 -13.10
N LEU A 52 8.01 -1.53 -14.07
CA LEU A 52 6.90 -2.49 -13.97
C LEU A 52 7.11 -3.50 -12.83
N LYS A 53 8.33 -4.02 -12.64
CA LYS A 53 8.66 -4.91 -11.51
C LYS A 53 8.49 -4.20 -10.17
N LEU A 54 8.94 -2.95 -10.06
CA LEU A 54 8.80 -2.14 -8.86
C LEU A 54 7.33 -1.90 -8.51
N ILE A 55 6.51 -1.56 -9.50
CA ILE A 55 5.06 -1.38 -9.34
C ILE A 55 4.41 -2.68 -8.88
N GLN A 56 4.74 -3.82 -9.49
CA GLN A 56 4.20 -5.12 -9.09
C GLN A 56 4.53 -5.46 -7.62
N ARG A 57 5.76 -5.20 -7.19
CA ARG A 57 6.16 -5.42 -5.79
C ARG A 57 5.39 -4.50 -4.84
N CYS A 58 5.24 -3.22 -5.18
CA CYS A 58 4.45 -2.28 -4.38
C CYS A 58 2.97 -2.68 -4.31
N ARG A 59 2.39 -3.18 -5.41
CA ARG A 59 1.03 -3.75 -5.42
C ARG A 59 0.89 -4.93 -4.49
N TYR A 60 1.86 -5.84 -4.49
CA TYR A 60 1.85 -7.00 -3.61
C TYR A 60 1.88 -6.59 -2.12
N GLU A 61 2.73 -5.64 -1.77
CA GLU A 61 2.80 -5.08 -0.41
C GLU A 61 1.49 -4.41 0.00
N ARG A 62 0.90 -3.57 -0.85
CA ARG A 62 -0.42 -2.97 -0.60
C ARG A 62 -1.48 -4.03 -0.33
N ASN A 63 -1.52 -5.08 -1.15
CA ASN A 63 -2.50 -6.15 -1.01
C ASN A 63 -2.31 -6.94 0.29
N THR A 64 -1.05 -7.19 0.67
CA THR A 64 -0.72 -7.87 1.92
C THR A 64 -1.12 -7.02 3.12
N TYR A 65 -0.81 -5.72 3.09
CA TYR A 65 -1.21 -4.76 4.11
C TYR A 65 -2.75 -4.71 4.25
N ASN A 66 -3.47 -4.51 3.15
CA ASN A 66 -4.94 -4.42 3.17
C ASN A 66 -5.59 -5.69 3.72
N LYS A 67 -5.11 -6.88 3.32
CA LYS A 67 -5.59 -8.15 3.87
C LYS A 67 -5.36 -8.23 5.38
N ARG A 68 -4.18 -7.80 5.85
CA ARG A 68 -3.86 -7.81 7.28
C ARG A 68 -4.76 -6.86 8.06
N ILE A 69 -4.98 -5.64 7.57
CA ILE A 69 -5.89 -4.67 8.21
C ILE A 69 -7.33 -5.21 8.27
N VAL A 70 -7.85 -5.75 7.16
CA VAL A 70 -9.20 -6.34 7.12
C VAL A 70 -9.32 -7.50 8.12
N GLN A 71 -8.32 -8.38 8.20
CA GLN A 71 -8.30 -9.47 9.17
C GLN A 71 -8.32 -8.94 10.62
N LEU A 72 -7.48 -7.96 10.92
CA LEU A 72 -7.43 -7.36 12.27
C LEU A 72 -8.74 -6.66 12.62
N GLN A 73 -9.38 -5.96 11.68
CA GLN A 73 -10.69 -5.35 11.88
C GLN A 73 -11.78 -6.39 12.08
N LEU A 74 -11.72 -7.53 11.38
CA LEU A 74 -12.66 -8.63 11.59
C LEU A 74 -12.50 -9.22 13.00
N ILE A 75 -11.28 -9.52 13.42
CA ILE A 75 -11.00 -10.02 14.78
C ILE A 75 -11.45 -9.00 15.83
N GLN A 76 -11.21 -7.70 15.61
CA GLN A 76 -11.68 -6.65 16.52
C GLN A 76 -13.20 -6.66 16.72
N LYS A 77 -13.96 -7.01 15.67
CA LYS A 77 -15.42 -7.08 15.71
C LYS A 77 -15.95 -8.38 16.30
N THR A 78 -15.31 -9.52 16.01
CA THR A 78 -15.85 -10.84 16.37
C THR A 78 -15.23 -11.41 17.65
N GLU A 79 -13.95 -11.17 17.89
CA GLU A 79 -13.18 -11.79 18.99
C GLU A 79 -12.11 -10.81 19.53
N PRO A 80 -12.49 -9.65 20.08
CA PRO A 80 -11.55 -8.59 20.48
C PRO A 80 -10.52 -9.04 21.52
N GLN A 81 -10.86 -10.00 22.38
CA GLN A 81 -9.96 -10.59 23.38
C GLN A 81 -8.75 -11.32 22.77
N LYS A 82 -8.81 -11.67 21.46
CA LYS A 82 -7.69 -12.31 20.76
C LYS A 82 -6.66 -11.30 20.24
N LEU A 83 -6.97 -10.01 20.22
CA LEU A 83 -6.03 -8.99 19.73
C LEU A 83 -4.96 -8.67 20.76
N LYS A 84 -3.71 -8.70 20.32
CA LYS A 84 -2.58 -8.23 21.13
C LYS A 84 -2.49 -6.71 21.08
N LYS A 85 -1.85 -6.12 22.09
CA LYS A 85 -1.56 -4.67 22.16
C LYS A 85 -0.91 -4.13 20.87
N LEU A 86 0.04 -4.88 20.30
CA LEU A 86 0.69 -4.50 19.04
C LEU A 86 -0.29 -4.43 17.86
N GLU A 87 -1.24 -5.37 17.78
CA GLU A 87 -2.23 -5.41 16.70
C GLU A 87 -3.28 -4.29 16.84
N LEU A 88 -3.63 -3.94 18.08
CA LEU A 88 -4.45 -2.76 18.37
C LEU A 88 -3.74 -1.47 17.94
N ASN A 89 -2.45 -1.33 18.26
CA ASN A 89 -1.65 -0.18 17.82
C ASN A 89 -1.56 -0.11 16.29
N ILE A 90 -1.40 -1.24 15.60
CA ILE A 90 -1.42 -1.29 14.12
C ILE A 90 -2.77 -0.79 13.58
N LEU A 91 -3.89 -1.23 14.16
CA LEU A 91 -5.22 -0.75 13.77
C LEU A 91 -5.39 0.74 14.02
N GLU A 92 -4.90 1.26 15.14
CA GLU A 92 -4.95 2.69 15.44
C GLU A 92 -4.11 3.50 14.44
N LEU A 93 -2.88 3.06 14.18
CA LEU A 93 -1.99 3.69 13.19
C LEU A 93 -2.60 3.66 11.79
N SER A 94 -3.29 2.59 11.41
CA SER A 94 -3.94 2.49 10.09
C SER A 94 -5.06 3.52 9.87
N LYS A 95 -5.61 4.10 10.95
CA LYS A 95 -6.64 5.15 10.91
C LYS A 95 -6.05 6.56 10.90
N LYS A 96 -4.77 6.73 11.24
CA LYS A 96 -4.10 8.02 11.23
C LYS A 96 -3.71 8.34 9.79
N THR A 97 -4.41 9.30 9.19
CA THR A 97 -4.09 9.84 7.85
C THR A 97 -2.94 10.85 7.89
N ASP A 98 -2.68 11.39 9.08
CA ASP A 98 -1.70 12.44 9.32
C ASP A 98 -0.68 11.94 10.33
N ILE A 99 0.55 11.71 9.88
CA ILE A 99 1.67 12.09 10.74
C ILE A 99 1.81 13.56 10.46
N ASP A 100 1.41 14.38 11.42
CA ASP A 100 1.74 15.79 11.52
C ASP A 100 3.18 16.00 11.01
N VAL A 101 3.33 16.61 9.83
CA VAL A 101 4.60 17.19 9.38
C VAL A 101 4.73 18.58 10.01
N SER A 102 4.37 18.70 11.29
CA SER A 102 4.63 19.89 12.10
C SER A 102 5.96 19.66 12.82
N GLY A 103 7.05 19.99 12.12
CA GLY A 103 8.34 20.21 12.76
C GLY A 103 9.55 19.70 11.99
N ILE A 104 9.90 20.37 10.88
CA ILE A 104 11.27 20.85 10.59
C ILE A 104 11.14 22.18 9.85
#